data_AF-Q5F9G7-F1
#
_entry.id   AF-Q5F9G7-F1
#
_cell.length_a   1.000
_cell.length_b   1.000
_cell.length_c   1.000
_cell.angle_alpha   90.00
_cell.angle_beta   90.00
_cell.angle_gamma   90.00
#
_symmetry.space_group_name_H-M   'P 1'
#
loop_
_entity.id
_entity.type
_entity.pdbx_description
1 polymer ?
#
loop_
_entity_poly.entity_id
_entity_poly.type
_entity_poly.pdbx_seq_one_letter_code
_entity_poly.pdbx_strand_id
1 'polypeptide(L)'
;MEQKRRFAASLLLAAALPLCAHSFPFAEENPIAYGKVKIQSWKARRDFNIVKQDLDFSCGAASVATLLNNFYGQTLTEEEVLEKLGKEQMRASFEDMRRIMPDLGFEAKGYALSFEQLAQLKIPVIVYLKYRKDDHFSVLRGIGGNTVLLADPSPGHVSMSRAQFLEAWQTREGNLAGKILAVVPKKAEAISNKLFFTHHPKRQTEFAVGQIRQGRAE
;
A
#
# COMPACT_ATOMS: atom_id res chain seq x y z
N MET A 1 -13.33 -65.04 72.20
CA MET A 1 -12.37 -64.78 71.11
C MET A 1 -12.65 -63.39 70.57
N GLU A 2 -11.89 -62.38 70.99
CA GLU A 2 -12.11 -60.97 70.62
C GLU A 2 -10.99 -60.54 69.67
N GLN A 3 -11.33 -60.36 68.39
CA GLN A 3 -10.37 -60.16 67.29
C GLN A 3 -9.97 -58.69 67.19
N LYS A 4 -8.87 -58.30 67.83
CA LYS A 4 -8.26 -56.98 67.71
C LYS A 4 -7.66 -56.78 66.31
N ARG A 5 -8.34 -56.00 65.46
CA ARG A 5 -7.84 -55.55 64.15
C ARG A 5 -6.72 -54.52 64.35
N ARG A 6 -5.48 -54.94 64.05
CA ARG A 6 -4.31 -54.06 63.98
C ARG A 6 -4.29 -53.36 62.62
N PHE A 7 -4.42 -52.03 62.62
CA PHE A 7 -4.12 -51.20 61.44
C PHE A 7 -2.61 -51.21 61.21
N ALA A 8 -2.16 -51.86 60.14
CA ALA A 8 -0.79 -51.80 59.68
C ALA A 8 -0.58 -50.43 58.99
N ALA A 9 0.17 -49.55 59.65
CA ALA A 9 0.59 -48.28 59.08
C ALA A 9 1.64 -48.54 57.98
N SER A 10 1.24 -48.36 56.72
CA SER A 10 2.14 -48.38 55.57
C SER A 10 3.03 -47.14 55.62
N LEU A 11 4.26 -47.31 56.08
CA LEU A 11 5.28 -46.26 56.13
C LEU A 11 5.78 -45.99 54.70
N LEU A 12 5.35 -44.86 54.13
CA LEU A 12 5.79 -44.31 52.85
C LEU A 12 7.31 -44.05 52.87
N LEU A 13 8.07 -44.89 52.18
CA LEU A 13 9.50 -44.72 51.97
C LEU A 13 9.71 -43.67 50.86
N ALA A 14 9.91 -42.41 51.27
CA ALA A 14 10.23 -41.30 50.37
C ALA A 14 11.65 -41.46 49.81
N ALA A 15 11.78 -42.08 48.64
CA ALA A 15 13.02 -42.14 47.88
C ALA A 15 13.32 -40.75 47.29
N ALA A 16 14.21 -40.00 47.93
CA ALA A 16 14.73 -38.73 47.46
C ALA A 16 15.67 -38.97 46.25
N LEU A 17 15.12 -39.01 45.03
CA LEU A 17 15.91 -38.89 43.82
C LEU A 17 16.31 -37.41 43.66
N PRO A 18 17.61 -37.08 43.57
CA PRO A 18 18.05 -35.70 43.39
C PRO A 18 17.58 -35.25 42.01
N LEU A 19 16.61 -34.32 42.01
CA LEU A 19 16.25 -33.52 40.85
C LEU A 19 17.48 -32.66 40.50
N CYS A 20 18.44 -33.23 39.81
CA CYS A 20 19.30 -32.46 38.93
C CYS A 20 18.33 -31.84 37.92
N ALA A 21 17.82 -30.65 38.22
CA ALA A 21 17.10 -29.83 37.28
C ALA A 21 18.08 -29.57 36.13
N HIS A 22 17.98 -30.40 35.10
CA HIS A 22 18.71 -30.19 33.87
C HIS A 22 18.12 -28.90 33.32
N SER A 23 18.83 -27.79 33.52
CA SER A 23 18.63 -26.55 32.77
C SER A 23 18.96 -26.85 31.31
N PHE A 24 18.12 -27.63 30.64
CA PHE A 24 18.04 -27.54 29.20
C PHE A 24 17.64 -26.10 28.94
N PRO A 25 18.44 -25.32 28.20
CA PRO A 25 17.95 -24.03 27.75
C PRO A 25 16.64 -24.33 27.05
N PHE A 26 15.55 -23.72 27.53
CA PHE A 26 14.35 -23.65 26.72
C PHE A 26 14.86 -23.11 25.39
N ALA A 27 14.87 -23.97 24.37
CA ALA A 27 14.88 -23.51 23.01
C ALA A 27 13.54 -22.79 22.89
N GLU A 28 13.51 -21.54 23.35
CA GLU A 28 12.44 -20.62 23.06
C GLU A 28 12.43 -20.61 21.54
N GLU A 29 11.45 -21.32 20.98
CA GLU A 29 11.32 -21.47 19.55
C GLU A 29 11.16 -20.06 19.01
N ASN A 30 12.24 -19.42 18.56
CA ASN A 30 12.13 -18.09 18.00
C ASN A 30 11.37 -18.26 16.67
N PRO A 31 10.06 -17.93 16.63
CA PRO A 31 9.23 -18.31 15.50
C PRO A 31 9.64 -17.53 14.24
N ILE A 32 10.39 -16.42 14.41
CA ILE A 32 11.02 -15.65 13.34
C ILE A 32 12.21 -16.43 12.76
N ALA A 33 13.09 -16.96 13.60
CA ALA A 33 14.27 -17.72 13.16
C ALA A 33 13.92 -19.03 12.45
N TYR A 34 12.84 -19.69 12.89
CA TYR A 34 12.35 -20.94 12.28
C TYR A 34 11.38 -20.71 11.10
N GLY A 35 11.22 -19.46 10.64
CA GLY A 35 10.35 -19.16 9.50
C GLY A 35 8.85 -19.44 9.73
N LYS A 36 8.42 -19.61 10.99
CA LYS A 36 7.00 -19.79 11.35
C LYS A 36 6.20 -18.51 11.14
N VAL A 37 6.86 -17.35 11.14
CA VAL A 37 6.27 -16.04 10.81
C VAL A 37 6.72 -15.62 9.41
N LYS A 38 5.78 -15.30 8.53
CA LYS A 38 6.08 -14.72 7.21
C LYS A 38 6.60 -13.29 7.40
N ILE A 39 7.92 -13.11 7.30
CA ILE A 39 8.56 -11.80 7.40
C ILE A 39 8.48 -11.09 6.04
N GLN A 40 8.04 -9.84 6.04
CA GLN A 40 8.12 -8.96 4.88
C GLN A 40 9.03 -7.78 5.20
N SER A 41 9.87 -7.40 4.25
CA SER A 41 10.67 -6.19 4.40
C SER A 41 9.78 -4.94 4.37
N TRP A 42 10.22 -3.87 5.03
CA TRP A 42 9.54 -2.58 4.96
C TRP A 42 9.36 -2.10 3.52
N LYS A 43 10.35 -2.34 2.65
CA LYS A 43 10.27 -2.04 1.23
C LYS A 43 9.16 -2.85 0.55
N ALA A 44 9.10 -4.16 0.74
CA ALA A 44 8.07 -5.01 0.15
C ALA A 44 6.66 -4.61 0.59
N ARG A 45 6.48 -4.21 1.86
CA ARG A 45 5.20 -3.71 2.36
C ARG A 45 4.84 -2.33 1.82
N ARG A 46 5.82 -1.42 1.69
CA ARG A 46 5.65 -0.07 1.12
C ARG A 46 5.32 -0.10 -0.37
N ASP A 47 5.95 -0.99 -1.11
CA ASP A 47 5.83 -1.13 -2.57
C ASP A 47 4.78 -2.17 -3.00
N PHE A 48 4.09 -2.80 -2.06
CA PHE A 48 3.11 -3.85 -2.35
C PHE A 48 2.11 -3.38 -3.42
N ASN A 49 1.92 -4.17 -4.48
CA ASN A 49 0.96 -3.85 -5.52
C ASN A 49 1.22 -2.51 -6.24
N ILE A 50 2.47 -2.07 -6.34
CA ILE A 50 2.88 -0.92 -7.16
C ILE A 50 3.88 -1.42 -8.20
N VAL A 51 3.66 -1.07 -9.46
CA VAL A 51 4.69 -1.19 -10.49
C VAL A 51 5.67 -0.06 -10.24
N LYS A 52 6.87 -0.40 -9.79
CA LYS A 52 7.94 0.55 -9.50
C LYS A 52 8.50 1.08 -10.81
N GLN A 53 8.84 2.37 -10.82
CA GLN A 53 9.64 2.92 -11.90
C GLN A 53 11.12 2.64 -11.64
N ASP A 54 11.83 2.13 -12.63
CA ASP A 54 13.28 1.95 -12.62
C ASP A 54 14.00 3.09 -13.35
N LEU A 55 13.28 3.89 -14.15
CA LEU A 55 13.81 5.05 -14.88
C LEU A 55 13.27 6.38 -14.32
N ASP A 56 14.07 7.45 -14.41
CA ASP A 56 13.71 8.77 -13.83
C ASP A 56 12.51 9.45 -14.52
N PHE A 57 12.21 9.10 -15.78
CA PHE A 57 11.19 9.74 -16.61
C PHE A 57 9.92 8.88 -16.79
N SER A 58 9.91 7.64 -16.32
CA SER A 58 8.87 6.64 -16.61
C SER A 58 7.73 6.59 -15.59
N CYS A 59 7.67 7.53 -14.65
CA CYS A 59 6.58 7.64 -13.65
C CYS A 59 5.17 7.53 -14.27
N GLY A 60 4.96 8.09 -15.47
CA GLY A 60 3.69 7.97 -16.20
C GLY A 60 3.38 6.53 -16.62
N ALA A 61 4.36 5.81 -17.18
CA ALA A 61 4.21 4.42 -17.59
C ALA A 61 3.92 3.50 -16.40
N ALA A 62 4.70 3.63 -15.34
CA ALA A 62 4.53 2.87 -14.10
C ALA A 62 3.20 3.20 -13.39
N SER A 63 2.72 4.45 -13.46
CA SER A 63 1.39 4.83 -12.94
C SER A 63 0.26 4.15 -13.72
N VAL A 64 0.36 4.11 -15.05
CA VAL A 64 -0.61 3.40 -15.91
C VAL A 64 -0.63 1.92 -15.56
N ALA A 65 0.54 1.26 -15.54
CA ALA A 65 0.64 -0.15 -15.19
C ALA A 65 0.06 -0.42 -13.78
N THR A 66 0.43 0.39 -12.79
CA THR A 66 -0.08 0.28 -11.42
C THR A 66 -1.61 0.37 -11.35
N LEU A 67 -2.21 1.37 -12.01
CA LEU A 67 -3.66 1.56 -12.00
C LEU A 67 -4.38 0.40 -12.69
N LEU A 68 -3.94 0.04 -13.89
CA LEU A 68 -4.58 -1.00 -14.70
C LEU A 68 -4.46 -2.38 -14.06
N ASN A 69 -3.29 -2.71 -13.48
CA ASN A 69 -3.09 -3.99 -12.82
C ASN A 69 -3.97 -4.12 -11.58
N ASN A 70 -4.01 -3.08 -10.75
CA ASN A 70 -4.67 -3.16 -9.45
C ASN A 70 -6.17 -2.98 -9.48
N PHE A 71 -6.71 -2.17 -10.39
CA PHE A 71 -8.14 -1.87 -10.43
C PHE A 71 -8.86 -2.68 -11.52
N TYR A 72 -8.19 -2.91 -12.65
CA TYR A 72 -8.74 -3.58 -13.82
C TYR A 72 -8.14 -4.98 -14.08
N GLY A 73 -7.31 -5.49 -13.17
CA GLY A 73 -6.81 -6.87 -13.21
C GLY A 73 -5.89 -7.17 -14.39
N GLN A 74 -5.21 -6.16 -14.95
CA GLN A 74 -4.19 -6.35 -15.97
C GLN A 74 -2.88 -6.90 -15.37
N THR A 75 -1.97 -7.31 -16.26
CA THR A 75 -0.61 -7.72 -15.90
C THR A 75 0.36 -7.00 -16.82
N LEU A 76 0.60 -5.71 -16.53
CA LEU A 76 1.50 -4.85 -17.28
C LEU A 76 2.77 -4.54 -16.49
N THR A 77 3.92 -4.53 -17.16
CA THR A 77 5.19 -4.01 -16.62
C THR A 77 5.39 -2.53 -16.97
N GLU A 78 6.41 -1.91 -16.40
CA GLU A 78 6.82 -0.55 -16.77
C GLU A 78 7.28 -0.50 -18.24
N GLU A 79 8.09 -1.47 -18.64
CA GLU A 79 8.68 -1.57 -19.98
C GLU A 79 7.62 -1.74 -21.07
N GLU A 80 6.64 -2.62 -20.86
CA GLU A 80 5.53 -2.84 -21.81
C GLU A 80 4.72 -1.56 -22.06
N VAL A 81 4.54 -0.74 -21.02
CA VAL A 81 3.84 0.55 -21.17
C VAL A 81 4.74 1.60 -21.80
N LEU A 82 6.03 1.64 -21.46
CA LEU A 82 7.01 2.55 -22.08
C LEU A 82 7.16 2.31 -23.59
N GLU A 83 7.21 1.05 -24.01
CA GLU A 83 7.27 0.65 -25.42
C GLU A 83 6.05 1.18 -26.17
N LYS A 84 4.84 0.98 -25.63
CA LYS A 84 3.60 1.52 -26.22
C LYS A 84 3.56 3.04 -26.27
N LEU A 85 4.13 3.72 -25.27
CA LEU A 85 4.22 5.19 -25.27
C LEU A 85 5.15 5.72 -26.37
N GLY A 86 6.11 4.92 -26.85
CA GLY A 86 7.15 5.36 -27.78
C GLY A 86 8.04 6.46 -27.17
N LYS A 87 8.23 6.43 -25.85
CA LYS A 87 8.90 7.47 -25.06
C LYS A 87 10.01 6.88 -24.19
N GLU A 88 10.89 6.09 -24.80
CA GLU A 88 11.98 5.38 -24.11
C GLU A 88 13.00 6.28 -23.40
N GLN A 89 13.04 7.58 -23.68
CA GLN A 89 13.97 8.54 -23.06
C GLN A 89 13.31 9.89 -22.71
N MET A 90 11.98 9.96 -22.74
CA MET A 90 11.23 11.19 -22.53
C MET A 90 10.10 10.98 -21.54
N ARG A 91 9.78 12.01 -20.75
CA ARG A 91 8.61 11.98 -19.86
C ARG A 91 7.33 11.90 -20.70
N ALA A 92 6.43 11.01 -20.30
CA ALA A 92 5.09 10.92 -20.87
C ALA A 92 4.21 12.09 -20.39
N SER A 93 3.33 12.58 -21.25
CA SER A 93 2.27 13.52 -20.88
C SER A 93 0.93 12.80 -20.67
N PHE A 94 -0.08 13.51 -20.15
CA PHE A 94 -1.45 13.00 -20.15
C PHE A 94 -1.95 12.60 -21.53
N GLU A 95 -1.56 13.34 -22.57
CA GLU A 95 -1.96 13.05 -23.94
C GLU A 95 -1.30 11.78 -24.47
N ASP A 96 -0.01 11.58 -24.16
CA ASP A 96 0.70 10.34 -24.51
C ASP A 96 0.04 9.13 -23.84
N MET A 97 -0.25 9.22 -22.55
CA MET A 97 -0.95 8.16 -21.80
C MET A 97 -2.35 7.92 -22.35
N ARG A 98 -3.11 8.97 -22.66
CA ARG A 98 -4.46 8.86 -23.24
C ARG A 98 -4.45 8.13 -24.59
N ARG A 99 -3.47 8.44 -25.44
CA ARG A 99 -3.34 7.89 -26.80
C ARG A 99 -3.16 6.37 -26.82
N ILE A 100 -2.46 5.80 -25.83
CA ILE A 100 -2.19 4.35 -25.78
C ILE A 100 -3.31 3.52 -25.11
N MET A 101 -4.26 4.16 -24.43
CA MET A 101 -5.33 3.46 -23.71
C MET A 101 -6.19 2.57 -24.61
N PRO A 102 -6.56 2.99 -25.84
CA PRO A 102 -7.26 2.14 -26.80
C PRO A 102 -6.57 0.80 -27.05
N ASP A 103 -5.24 0.79 -27.16
CA ASP A 103 -4.43 -0.41 -27.44
C ASP A 103 -4.37 -1.35 -26.23
N LEU A 104 -4.60 -0.80 -25.05
CA LEU A 104 -4.74 -1.54 -23.79
C LEU A 104 -6.19 -1.96 -23.50
N GLY A 105 -7.16 -1.63 -24.36
CA GLY A 105 -8.58 -1.95 -24.17
C GLY A 105 -9.37 -0.96 -23.30
N PHE A 106 -8.80 0.22 -23.02
CA PHE A 106 -9.37 1.26 -22.18
C PHE A 106 -9.67 2.54 -22.97
N GLU A 107 -10.46 3.42 -22.36
CA GLU A 107 -10.59 4.81 -22.75
C GLU A 107 -10.08 5.67 -21.58
N ALA A 108 -9.44 6.78 -21.89
CA ALA A 108 -9.08 7.75 -20.88
C ALA A 108 -9.45 9.16 -21.28
N LYS A 109 -9.72 9.99 -20.27
CA LYS A 109 -10.06 11.39 -20.45
C LYS A 109 -9.42 12.24 -19.37
N GLY A 110 -8.79 13.33 -19.82
CA GLY A 110 -8.22 14.34 -18.94
C GLY A 110 -9.31 15.25 -18.39
N TYR A 111 -9.23 15.58 -17.10
CA TYR A 111 -10.11 16.55 -16.45
C TYR A 111 -9.30 17.50 -15.58
N ALA A 112 -9.77 18.74 -15.44
CA ALA A 112 -9.32 19.67 -14.40
C ALA A 112 -10.43 19.76 -13.36
N LEU A 113 -10.13 19.43 -12.11
CA LEU A 113 -11.12 19.33 -11.03
C LEU A 113 -10.70 20.17 -9.83
N SER A 114 -11.68 20.59 -9.04
CA SER A 114 -11.45 21.00 -7.65
C SER A 114 -11.18 19.78 -6.77
N PHE A 115 -10.62 19.99 -5.57
CA PHE A 115 -10.43 18.91 -4.60
C PHE A 115 -11.76 18.24 -4.20
N GLU A 116 -12.84 19.01 -4.12
CA GLU A 116 -14.15 18.47 -3.72
C GLU A 116 -14.76 17.61 -4.83
N GLN A 117 -14.58 17.99 -6.10
CA GLN A 117 -14.95 17.14 -7.23
C GLN A 117 -14.08 15.88 -7.30
N LEU A 118 -12.77 16.01 -7.04
CA LEU A 118 -11.85 14.86 -6.98
C LEU A 118 -12.27 13.88 -5.88
N ALA A 119 -12.70 14.37 -4.71
CA ALA A 119 -13.15 13.56 -3.59
C ALA A 119 -14.47 12.81 -3.85
N GLN A 120 -15.25 13.22 -4.85
CA GLN A 120 -16.49 12.56 -5.27
C GLN A 120 -16.27 11.42 -6.26
N LEU A 121 -15.07 11.28 -6.84
CA LEU A 121 -14.78 10.18 -7.77
C LEU A 121 -14.82 8.84 -7.06
N LYS A 122 -15.32 7.81 -7.73
CA LYS A 122 -15.48 6.44 -7.19
C LYS A 122 -14.45 5.45 -7.73
N ILE A 123 -13.47 5.94 -8.48
CA ILE A 123 -12.45 5.15 -9.16
C ILE A 123 -11.08 5.78 -8.92
N PRO A 124 -9.99 5.00 -8.94
CA PRO A 124 -8.65 5.55 -8.90
C PRO A 124 -8.38 6.32 -10.20
N VAL A 125 -7.54 7.35 -10.11
CA VAL A 125 -7.16 8.19 -11.26
C VAL A 125 -5.67 8.48 -11.21
N ILE A 126 -5.07 8.76 -12.36
CA ILE A 126 -3.69 9.27 -12.41
C ILE A 126 -3.75 10.77 -12.17
N VAL A 127 -2.98 11.25 -11.19
CA VAL A 127 -2.86 12.67 -10.84
C VAL A 127 -1.52 13.21 -11.31
N TYR A 128 -1.51 14.46 -11.75
CA TYR A 128 -0.26 15.20 -11.99
C TYR A 128 0.15 15.93 -10.72
N LEU A 129 1.39 15.73 -10.29
CA LEU A 129 1.96 16.38 -9.11
C LEU A 129 3.22 17.14 -9.53
N LYS A 130 3.47 18.26 -8.86
CA LYS A 130 4.69 19.04 -9.03
C LYS A 130 5.45 19.09 -7.72
N TYR A 131 6.58 18.40 -7.69
CA TYR A 131 7.51 18.47 -6.56
C TYR A 131 8.62 19.46 -6.91
N ARG A 132 8.54 20.68 -6.36
CA ARG A 132 9.46 21.79 -6.70
C ARG A 132 9.45 22.09 -8.21
N LYS A 133 10.45 21.60 -8.96
CA LYS A 133 10.59 21.80 -10.40
C LYS A 133 10.30 20.54 -11.22
N ASP A 134 10.07 19.40 -10.56
CA ASP A 134 9.91 18.12 -11.23
C ASP A 134 8.44 17.77 -11.42
N ASP A 135 8.10 17.48 -12.66
CA ASP A 135 6.81 16.91 -13.06
C ASP A 135 6.75 15.43 -12.70
N HIS A 136 5.66 15.05 -12.05
CA HIS A 136 5.46 13.69 -11.54
C HIS A 136 4.03 13.19 -11.79
N PHE A 137 3.90 11.90 -12.05
CA PHE A 137 2.61 11.21 -12.12
C PHE A 137 2.52 10.16 -11.02
N SER A 138 1.34 10.08 -10.43
CA SER A 138 1.05 9.13 -9.35
C SER A 138 -0.39 8.64 -9.46
N VAL A 139 -0.70 7.52 -8.82
CA VAL A 139 -2.07 6.97 -8.80
C VAL A 139 -2.75 7.37 -7.51
N LEU A 140 -3.81 8.18 -7.60
CA LEU A 140 -4.69 8.45 -6.47
C LEU A 140 -5.57 7.22 -6.25
N ARG A 141 -5.37 6.57 -5.09
CA ARG A 141 -6.10 5.35 -4.70
C ARG A 141 -6.95 5.53 -3.44
N GLY A 142 -6.94 6.72 -2.85
CA GLY A 142 -7.84 7.03 -1.76
C GLY A 142 -7.87 8.50 -1.46
N ILE A 143 -9.05 9.01 -1.14
CA ILE A 143 -9.27 10.42 -0.86
C ILE A 143 -10.42 10.56 0.14
N GLY A 144 -10.18 11.36 1.18
CA GLY A 144 -11.17 11.72 2.18
C GLY A 144 -10.95 13.17 2.61
N GLY A 145 -11.68 13.62 3.63
CA GLY A 145 -11.70 15.05 3.99
C GLY A 145 -10.33 15.69 4.27
N ASN A 146 -9.39 14.95 4.86
CA ASN A 146 -8.06 15.46 5.20
C ASN A 146 -6.89 14.51 4.89
N THR A 147 -7.14 13.41 4.16
CA THR A 147 -6.09 12.43 3.83
C THR A 147 -6.24 11.99 2.38
N VAL A 148 -5.12 11.94 1.68
CA VAL A 148 -5.00 11.42 0.32
C VAL A 148 -3.98 10.28 0.34
N LEU A 149 -4.30 9.19 -0.35
CA LEU A 149 -3.43 8.03 -0.52
C LEU A 149 -3.02 7.91 -1.97
N LEU A 150 -1.71 7.85 -2.18
CA LEU A 150 -1.09 7.64 -3.48
C LEU A 150 -0.45 6.26 -3.53
N ALA A 151 -0.66 5.55 -4.63
CA ALA A 151 0.19 4.45 -5.06
C ALA A 151 1.24 5.03 -6.01
N ASP A 152 2.37 5.45 -5.44
CA ASP A 152 3.36 6.22 -6.16
C ASP A 152 4.47 5.34 -6.76
N PRO A 153 4.73 5.41 -8.08
CA PRO A 153 5.80 4.64 -8.71
C PRO A 153 7.20 4.88 -8.12
N SER A 154 7.48 6.02 -7.49
CA SER A 154 8.81 6.36 -6.95
C SER A 154 8.96 6.02 -5.44
N PRO A 155 8.30 6.70 -4.49
CA PRO A 155 8.34 6.32 -3.07
C PRO A 155 7.31 5.27 -2.62
N GLY A 156 6.54 4.63 -3.52
CA GLY A 156 5.59 3.57 -3.14
C GLY A 156 4.29 4.13 -2.53
N HIS A 157 3.67 3.41 -1.59
CA HIS A 157 2.45 3.90 -0.93
C HIS A 157 2.75 5.11 -0.04
N VAL A 158 2.17 6.26 -0.38
CA VAL A 158 2.31 7.52 0.38
C VAL A 158 0.95 7.99 0.90
N SER A 159 0.91 8.45 2.15
CA SER A 159 -0.24 9.17 2.70
C SER A 159 0.09 10.65 2.91
N MET A 160 -0.71 11.54 2.32
CA MET A 160 -0.56 12.99 2.43
C MET A 160 -1.75 13.60 3.17
N SER A 161 -1.52 14.71 3.87
CA SER A 161 -2.62 15.61 4.28
C SER A 161 -3.23 16.29 3.06
N ARG A 162 -4.46 16.82 3.21
CA ARG A 162 -5.08 17.64 2.16
C ARG A 162 -4.18 18.82 1.77
N ALA A 163 -3.58 19.52 2.73
CA ALA A 163 -2.71 20.66 2.46
C ALA A 163 -1.48 20.28 1.62
N GLN A 164 -0.76 19.22 2.00
CA GLN A 164 0.40 18.72 1.26
C GLN A 164 0.03 18.29 -0.17
N PHE A 165 -1.11 17.60 -0.32
CA PHE A 165 -1.58 17.19 -1.64
C PHE A 165 -1.94 18.40 -2.51
N LEU A 166 -2.67 19.39 -1.97
CA LEU A 166 -3.05 20.60 -2.70
C LEU A 166 -1.84 21.41 -3.15
N GLU A 167 -0.81 21.55 -2.30
CA GLU A 167 0.43 22.23 -2.65
C GLU A 167 1.10 21.60 -3.89
N ALA A 168 1.16 20.27 -3.94
CA ALA A 168 1.75 19.54 -5.07
C ALA A 168 0.82 19.47 -6.31
N TRP A 169 -0.50 19.39 -6.13
CA TRP A 169 -1.47 19.09 -7.20
C TRP A 169 -2.09 20.33 -7.85
N GLN A 170 -2.41 21.37 -7.07
CA GLN A 170 -2.91 22.61 -7.66
C GLN A 170 -1.79 23.36 -8.36
N THR A 171 -0.54 23.21 -7.90
CA THR A 171 0.62 23.96 -8.38
C THR A 171 0.45 25.48 -8.25
N ARG A 172 1.53 26.20 -7.90
CA ARG A 172 1.45 27.67 -7.88
C ARG A 172 1.36 28.26 -9.30
N GLU A 173 1.94 27.54 -10.27
CA GLU A 173 2.16 28.00 -11.64
C GLU A 173 2.14 26.79 -12.60
N GLY A 174 1.21 26.79 -13.56
CA GLY A 174 1.21 25.84 -14.67
C GLY A 174 -0.18 25.49 -15.22
N ASN A 175 -0.22 25.13 -16.49
CA ASN A 175 -1.45 24.69 -17.16
C ASN A 175 -1.97 23.34 -16.66
N LEU A 176 -1.24 22.62 -15.80
CA LEU A 176 -1.59 21.28 -15.32
C LEU A 176 -2.20 21.27 -13.90
N ALA A 177 -2.43 22.44 -13.32
CA ALA A 177 -3.12 22.61 -12.06
C ALA A 177 -4.43 21.81 -11.98
N GLY A 178 -4.57 21.00 -10.94
CA GLY A 178 -5.82 20.28 -10.68
C GLY A 178 -6.15 19.20 -11.73
N LYS A 179 -5.19 18.81 -12.57
CA LYS A 179 -5.43 17.86 -13.65
C LYS A 179 -5.29 16.41 -13.21
N ILE A 180 -6.15 15.59 -13.80
CA ILE A 180 -6.16 14.13 -13.67
C ILE A 180 -6.36 13.46 -15.03
N LEU A 181 -6.06 12.17 -15.09
CA LEU A 181 -6.49 11.27 -16.15
C LEU A 181 -7.36 10.19 -15.54
N ALA A 182 -8.65 10.19 -15.90
CA ALA A 182 -9.57 9.13 -15.56
C ALA A 182 -9.51 8.06 -16.65
N VAL A 183 -9.41 6.79 -16.26
CA VAL A 183 -9.34 5.64 -17.16
C VAL A 183 -10.54 4.74 -16.89
N VAL A 184 -11.25 4.32 -17.94
CA VAL A 184 -12.42 3.44 -17.88
C VAL A 184 -12.29 2.33 -18.94
N PRO A 185 -12.83 1.13 -18.72
CA PRO A 185 -12.76 0.07 -19.70
C PRO A 185 -13.73 0.31 -20.85
N LYS A 186 -13.35 -0.08 -22.08
CA LYS A 186 -14.26 0.01 -23.23
C LYS A 186 -15.43 -0.98 -23.17
N LYS A 187 -15.25 -2.10 -22.46
CA LYS A 187 -16.27 -3.14 -22.23
C LYS A 187 -16.73 -3.08 -20.78
N ALA A 188 -18.03 -3.25 -20.54
CA ALA A 188 -18.70 -2.96 -19.26
C ALA A 188 -18.23 -3.79 -18.05
N GLU A 189 -17.44 -4.85 -18.23
CA GLU A 189 -17.16 -5.85 -17.20
C GLU A 189 -15.74 -5.83 -16.58
N ALA A 190 -14.99 -4.73 -16.67
CA ALA A 190 -13.57 -4.79 -16.29
C ALA A 190 -13.21 -4.41 -14.83
N ILE A 191 -14.14 -3.90 -14.01
CA ILE A 191 -13.78 -3.50 -12.62
C ILE A 191 -13.54 -4.75 -11.78
N SER A 192 -12.28 -5.15 -11.66
CA SER A 192 -11.85 -6.37 -10.98
C SER A 192 -11.76 -6.18 -9.47
N ASN A 193 -11.13 -5.09 -9.02
CA ASN A 193 -10.81 -4.92 -7.61
C ASN A 193 -11.20 -3.52 -7.08
N LYS A 194 -12.44 -3.43 -6.61
CA LYS A 194 -12.98 -2.22 -6.00
C LYS A 194 -12.24 -1.81 -4.71
N LEU A 195 -11.55 -2.73 -4.04
CA LEU A 195 -10.83 -2.46 -2.79
C LEU A 195 -9.57 -1.62 -2.97
N PHE A 196 -9.07 -1.48 -4.20
CA PHE A 196 -7.92 -0.64 -4.47
C PHE A 196 -8.22 0.85 -4.23
N PHE A 197 -9.48 1.28 -4.38
CA PHE A 197 -9.91 2.66 -4.14
C PHE A 197 -10.74 2.80 -2.84
N THR A 198 -10.53 3.88 -2.07
CA THR A 198 -11.27 4.11 -0.82
C THR A 198 -11.59 5.59 -0.56
N HIS A 199 -12.80 5.85 -0.07
CA HIS A 199 -13.22 7.15 0.49
C HIS A 199 -12.89 7.31 1.98
N HIS A 200 -12.35 6.27 2.61
CA HIS A 200 -11.95 6.26 4.03
C HIS A 200 -10.45 5.99 4.18
N PRO A 201 -9.59 6.87 3.64
CA PRO A 201 -8.15 6.69 3.73
C PRO A 201 -7.64 6.84 5.17
N LYS A 202 -6.74 5.94 5.57
CA LYS A 202 -6.05 5.97 6.86
C LYS A 202 -4.59 6.36 6.67
N ARG A 203 -4.07 7.27 7.51
CA ARG A 203 -2.65 7.66 7.48
C ARG A 203 -1.78 6.52 7.99
N GLN A 204 -0.64 6.28 7.34
CA GLN A 204 0.31 5.26 7.80
C GLN A 204 0.82 5.56 9.23
N THR A 205 0.87 6.83 9.60
CA THR A 205 1.30 7.31 10.93
C THR A 205 0.18 7.36 11.97
N GLU A 206 -1.07 7.04 11.61
CA GLU A 206 -2.23 7.16 12.50
C GLU A 206 -2.04 6.39 13.82
N PHE A 207 -1.53 5.16 13.74
CA PHE A 207 -1.23 4.33 14.91
C PHE A 207 -0.20 4.99 15.83
N ALA A 208 0.94 5.42 15.29
CA ALA A 208 2.00 6.04 16.07
C ALA A 208 1.54 7.36 16.72
N VAL A 209 0.76 8.17 16.00
CA VAL A 209 0.18 9.42 16.53
C VAL A 209 -0.80 9.12 17.68
N GLY A 210 -1.58 8.04 17.58
CA GLY A 210 -2.47 7.59 18.66
C GLY A 210 -1.72 7.27 19.95
N GLN A 211 -0.59 6.55 19.86
CA GLN A 211 0.24 6.19 21.01
C GLN A 211 0.84 7.43 21.70
N ILE A 212 1.33 8.41 20.92
CA ILE A 212 1.89 9.65 21.46
C ILE A 212 0.82 10.49 22.18
N ARG A 213 -0.42 10.49 21.67
CA ARG A 213 -1.53 11.23 22.30
C ARG A 213 -1.96 10.61 23.62
N GLN A 214 -2.01 9.27 23.70
CA GLN A 214 -2.32 8.57 24.95
C GLN A 214 -1.26 8.85 26.02
N GLY A 215 0.03 8.76 25.68
CA GLY A 215 1.11 9.05 26.62
C GLY A 215 1.28 10.52 27.03
N ARG A 216 0.50 11.46 26.46
CA ARG A 216 0.44 12.86 26.91
C ARG A 216 -0.79 13.18 27.76
N ALA A 217 -1.75 12.25 27.82
CA ALA A 217 -2.97 12.42 28.61
C ALA A 217 -2.82 11.86 30.05
N GLU A 218 -1.75 11.12 30.30
CA GLU A 218 -1.26 10.70 31.62
C GLU A 218 -0.27 11.74 32.17
#